data_AF-A0A4Y1Q1Z9-F1
#
_entry.id   AF-A0A4Y1Q1Z9-F1
#
_cell.length_a   1.000
_cell.length_b   1.000
_cell.length_c   1.000
_cell.angle_alpha   90.00
_cell.angle_beta   90.00
_cell.angle_gamma   90.00
#
_symmetry.space_group_name_H-M   'P 1'
#
loop_
_entity.id
_entity.type
_entity.pdbx_description
1 polymer ?
#
loop_
_entity_poly.entity_id
_entity_poly.type
_entity_poly.pdbx_seq_one_letter_code
_entity_poly.pdbx_strand_id
1 'polypeptide(L)'
;IFITDDPDASVVIPTLPGQRRWGVNQLENFLGPLVQKGLRSVILFGVPLTCEKDGRGTPADDPEGPVIQAIRKLRLLFPELYIAC
;
A
#
# COMPACT_ATOMS: atom_id res chain seq x y z
N ILE A 1 2.79 -5.12 -2.57
CA ILE A 1 1.41 -4.62 -2.40
C ILE A 1 1.32 -3.30 -3.14
N PHE A 2 0.31 -3.15 -4.00
CA PHE A 2 0.07 -1.90 -4.72
C PHE A 2 -0.88 -1.02 -3.90
N ILE A 3 -0.44 0.20 -3.57
CA ILE A 3 -1.19 1.15 -2.74
C ILE A 3 -1.55 2.36 -3.58
N THR A 4 -2.80 2.83 -3.50
CA THR A 4 -3.28 4.01 -4.25
C THR A 4 -3.73 5.13 -3.31
N ASP A 5 -3.93 6.33 -3.83
CA ASP A 5 -4.30 7.51 -3.02
C ASP A 5 -5.74 7.47 -2.47
N ASP A 6 -6.66 6.78 -3.16
CA ASP A 6 -8.02 6.57 -2.67
C ASP A 6 -7.97 5.63 -1.44
N PRO A 7 -8.27 6.12 -0.22
CA PRO A 7 -8.10 5.35 1.01
C PRO A 7 -8.98 4.09 1.07
N ASP A 8 -10.10 4.06 0.35
CA ASP A 8 -11.08 2.97 0.41
C ASP A 8 -11.02 2.05 -0.83
N ALA A 9 -10.07 2.30 -1.74
CA ALA A 9 -9.98 1.58 -3.01
C ALA A 9 -9.76 0.06 -2.87
N SER A 10 -10.41 -0.68 -3.77
CA SER A 10 -10.18 -2.10 -4.04
C SER A 10 -10.30 -2.35 -5.55
N VAL A 11 -9.29 -1.91 -6.30
CA VAL A 11 -9.33 -1.87 -7.77
C VAL A 11 -8.59 -3.06 -8.36
N VAL A 12 -9.26 -3.90 -9.13
CA VAL A 12 -8.65 -5.05 -9.83
C VAL A 12 -7.60 -4.57 -10.83
N ILE A 13 -6.49 -5.30 -10.95
CA ILE A 13 -5.49 -5.09 -12.00
C ILE A 13 -5.74 -6.13 -13.10
N PRO A 14 -6.31 -5.77 -14.27
CA PRO A 14 -6.74 -6.75 -15.27
C PRO A 14 -5.62 -7.65 -15.80
N THR A 15 -4.41 -7.11 -15.89
CA THR A 15 -3.21 -7.83 -16.37
C THR A 15 -2.56 -8.71 -15.30
N LEU A 16 -3.01 -8.63 -14.03
CA LEU A 16 -2.54 -9.43 -12.91
C LEU A 16 -3.73 -10.10 -12.21
N PRO A 17 -4.24 -11.23 -12.74
CA PRO A 17 -5.39 -11.91 -12.15
C PRO A 17 -5.24 -12.19 -10.65
N GLY A 18 -6.29 -11.88 -9.88
CA GLY A 18 -6.29 -12.01 -8.43
C GLY A 18 -5.60 -10.87 -7.67
N GLN A 19 -4.97 -9.91 -8.36
CA GLN A 19 -4.30 -8.76 -7.74
C GLN A 19 -5.15 -7.49 -7.82
N ARG A 20 -4.96 -6.64 -6.81
CA ARG A 20 -5.68 -5.38 -6.64
C ARG A 20 -4.72 -4.26 -6.24
N ARG A 21 -5.11 -3.03 -6.55
CA ARG A 21 -4.62 -1.81 -5.89
C ARG A 21 -5.51 -1.53 -4.69
N TRP A 22 -4.89 -1.28 -3.55
CA TRP A 22 -5.57 -1.13 -2.28
C TRP A 22 -5.45 0.30 -1.77
N GLY A 23 -6.54 0.82 -1.24
CA GLY A 23 -6.51 1.98 -0.36
C GLY A 23 -6.03 1.61 1.04
N VAL A 24 -5.49 2.59 1.77
CA VAL A 24 -4.91 2.37 3.11
C VAL A 24 -5.90 1.83 4.13
N ASN A 25 -7.20 2.15 4.03
CA ASN A 25 -8.24 1.66 4.94
C ASN A 25 -8.57 0.19 4.71
N GLN A 26 -8.28 -0.36 3.52
CA GLN A 26 -8.54 -1.76 3.18
C GLN A 26 -7.41 -2.71 3.61
N LEU A 27 -6.26 -2.17 4.03
CA LEU A 27 -5.06 -2.97 4.33
C LEU A 27 -5.24 -3.93 5.51
N GLU A 28 -6.00 -3.55 6.53
CA GLU A 28 -6.27 -4.42 7.67
C GLU A 28 -7.06 -5.66 7.26
N ASN A 29 -8.14 -5.47 6.51
CA ASN A 29 -9.00 -6.55 6.01
C ASN A 29 -8.23 -7.48 5.06
N PHE A 30 -7.38 -6.92 4.21
CA PHE A 30 -6.61 -7.70 3.24
C PHE A 30 -5.46 -8.47 3.90
N LEU A 31 -4.64 -7.82 4.72
CA LEU A 31 -3.43 -8.41 5.27
C LEU A 31 -3.65 -9.16 6.58
N GLY A 32 -4.66 -8.80 7.38
CA GLY A 32 -4.93 -9.41 8.68
C GLY A 32 -4.98 -10.95 8.62
N PRO A 33 -5.79 -11.54 7.72
CA PRO A 33 -5.83 -13.00 7.56
C PRO A 33 -4.50 -13.61 7.08
N LEU A 34 -3.70 -12.87 6.32
CA LEU A 34 -2.41 -13.35 5.81
C LEU A 34 -1.33 -13.33 6.90
N VAL A 35 -1.31 -12.28 7.72
CA VAL A 35 -0.44 -12.17 8.89
C VAL A 35 -0.75 -13.27 9.89
N GLN A 36 -2.03 -13.54 10.17
CA GLN A 36 -2.46 -14.67 11.01
C GLN A 36 -2.00 -16.02 10.47
N LYS A 37 -1.90 -16.18 9.14
CA LYS A 37 -1.37 -17.37 8.47
C LYS A 37 0.16 -17.43 8.40
N GLY A 38 0.86 -16.44 8.96
CA GLY A 38 2.32 -16.42 9.07
C GLY A 38 3.04 -15.57 8.03
N LEU A 39 2.36 -14.67 7.31
CA LEU A 39 3.04 -13.66 6.49
C LEU A 39 3.95 -12.79 7.38
N ARG A 40 5.24 -12.70 7.02
CA ARG A 40 6.26 -11.97 7.81
C ARG A 40 6.81 -10.72 7.14
N SER A 41 6.66 -10.57 5.83
CA SER A 41 7.26 -9.47 5.08
C SER A 41 6.37 -9.06 3.91
N VAL A 42 6.36 -7.76 3.63
CA VAL A 42 5.69 -7.16 2.46
C VAL A 42 6.61 -6.13 1.80
N ILE A 43 6.51 -6.01 0.48
CA ILE A 43 7.11 -4.90 -0.28
C ILE A 43 6.00 -3.98 -0.78
N LEU A 44 6.18 -2.66 -0.66
CA LEU A 44 5.17 -1.67 -1.03
C LEU A 44 5.51 -1.01 -2.37
N PHE A 45 4.48 -0.81 -3.21
CA PHE A 45 4.58 -0.06 -4.45
C PHE A 45 3.45 0.99 -4.47
N GLY A 46 3.82 2.26 -4.48
CA GLY A 46 2.88 3.37 -4.60
C GLY A 46 2.36 3.52 -6.02
N VAL A 47 1.06 3.75 -6.16
CA VAL A 47 0.39 4.06 -7.42
C VAL A 47 -0.31 5.41 -7.25
N PRO A 48 0.43 6.53 -7.31
CA PRO A 48 -0.16 7.84 -7.20
C PRO A 48 -0.90 8.17 -8.50
N LEU A 49 -2.19 8.44 -8.36
CA LEU A 49 -3.16 8.84 -9.37
C LEU A 49 -3.57 10.31 -9.24
N THR A 50 -3.48 10.90 -8.05
CA THR A 50 -3.93 12.28 -7.79
C THR A 50 -2.79 13.30 -7.79
N CYS A 51 -1.54 12.88 -7.62
CA CYS A 51 -0.40 13.79 -7.61
C CYS A 51 0.01 14.23 -9.02
N GLU A 52 0.58 15.42 -9.12
CA GLU A 52 1.28 15.86 -10.34
C GLU A 52 2.64 15.16 -10.41
N LYS A 53 2.94 14.51 -11.55
CA LYS A 53 4.23 13.85 -11.77
C LYS A 53 5.19 14.82 -12.43
N ASP A 54 6.39 14.92 -11.89
CA ASP A 54 7.47 15.69 -12.48
C ASP A 54 8.67 14.81 -12.87
N GLY A 55 9.62 15.39 -13.60
CA GLY A 55 10.82 14.67 -14.07
C GLY A 55 11.81 14.31 -12.95
N ARG A 56 11.65 14.87 -11.75
CA ARG A 56 12.48 14.58 -10.58
C ARG A 56 11.89 13.45 -9.72
N GLY A 57 10.59 13.21 -9.83
CA GLY A 57 9.85 12.36 -8.91
C GLY A 57 9.63 13.01 -7.55
N THR A 58 9.45 14.34 -7.46
CA THR A 58 9.27 15.05 -6.18
C THR A 58 8.17 14.46 -5.28
N PRO A 59 7.06 13.91 -5.79
CA PRO A 59 6.05 13.27 -4.93
C PRO A 59 6.47 11.94 -4.26
N ALA A 60 7.65 11.41 -4.56
CA ALA A 60 8.05 10.07 -4.12
C ALA A 60 8.15 9.92 -2.59
N ASP A 61 8.47 10.99 -1.88
CA ASP A 61 8.61 11.04 -0.42
C ASP A 61 7.57 11.94 0.27
N ASP A 62 6.46 12.24 -0.41
CA ASP A 62 5.32 12.97 0.16
C ASP A 62 4.78 12.25 1.41
N PRO A 63 4.77 12.88 2.60
CA PRO A 63 4.20 12.30 3.82
C PRO A 63 2.75 11.85 3.69
N GLU A 64 1.98 12.49 2.80
CA GLU A 64 0.58 12.15 2.50
C GLU A 64 0.45 11.20 1.31
N GLY A 65 1.57 10.82 0.69
CA GLY A 65 1.64 9.84 -0.37
C GLY A 65 1.26 8.42 0.09
N PRO A 66 0.82 7.56 -0.85
CA PRO A 66 0.17 6.29 -0.54
C PRO A 66 1.12 5.31 0.19
N VAL A 67 2.41 5.32 -0.15
CA VAL A 67 3.40 4.44 0.49
C VAL A 67 3.65 4.83 1.93
N ILE A 68 3.90 6.11 2.22
CA ILE A 68 4.22 6.57 3.58
C ILE A 68 3.00 6.40 4.49
N GLN A 69 1.80 6.71 4.02
CA GLN A 69 0.55 6.46 4.75
C GLN A 69 0.35 4.96 5.03
N ALA A 70 0.61 4.09 4.06
CA ALA A 70 0.57 2.64 4.28
C ALA A 70 1.60 2.16 5.31
N ILE A 71 2.85 2.66 5.27
CA ILE A 71 3.88 2.30 6.25
C ILE A 71 3.41 2.65 7.67
N ARG A 72 2.90 3.87 7.87
CA ARG A 72 2.38 4.32 9.16
C ARG A 72 1.26 3.40 9.66
N LYS A 73 0.27 3.11 8.81
CA LYS A 73 -0.86 2.23 9.14
C LYS A 73 -0.41 0.80 9.46
N LEU A 74 0.46 0.22 8.64
CA LEU A 74 0.91 -1.17 8.79
C LEU A 74 1.76 -1.37 10.05
N ARG A 75 2.61 -0.40 10.41
CA ARG A 75 3.36 -0.46 11.68
C ARG A 75 2.46 -0.42 12.91
N LEU A 76 1.34 0.30 12.85
CA LEU A 76 0.35 0.32 13.93
C LEU A 76 -0.43 -0.99 14.03
N LEU A 77 -0.86 -1.54 12.88
CA LEU A 77 -1.66 -2.76 12.83
C LEU A 77 -0.84 -4.03 13.10
N PHE A 78 0.37 -4.11 12.54
CA PHE A 78 1.21 -5.31 12.52
C PHE A 78 2.67 -4.95 12.87
N PRO A 79 2.99 -4.67 14.16
CA PRO A 79 4.32 -4.21 14.57
C PRO A 79 5.47 -5.15 14.19
N GLU A 80 5.20 -6.46 14.11
CA GLU A 80 6.17 -7.51 13.77
C GLU A 80 6.30 -7.77 12.26
N LEU A 81 5.50 -7.11 11.42
CA LEU A 81 5.56 -7.27 9.97
C LEU A 81 6.74 -6.45 9.42
N TYR A 82 7.66 -7.13 8.72
CA TYR A 82 8.73 -6.44 8.02
C TYR A 82 8.18 -5.72 6.77
N ILE A 83 8.52 -4.44 6.62
CA ILE A 83 8.06 -3.60 5.51
C ILE A 83 9.27 -3.18 4.69
N ALA A 84 9.32 -3.64 3.45
CA ALA A 84 10.25 -3.17 2.42
C ALA A 84 9.58 -2.09 1.54
N CYS A 85 10.35 -1.08 1.16
CA CYS A 85 9.95 0.03 0.30
C CYS A 85 11.12 0.48 -0.58
#